data_AF-A0A2P4QEW0-F1
#
_entry.id   AF-A0A2P4QEW0-F1
#
_cell.length_a   1.000
_cell.length_b   1.000
_cell.length_c   1.000
_cell.angle_alpha   90.00
_cell.angle_beta   90.00
_cell.angle_gamma   90.00
#
_symmetry.space_group_name_H-M   'P 1'
#
loop_
_entity.id
_entity.type
_entity.pdbx_description
1 polymer ?
#
loop_
_entity_poly.entity_id
_entity_poly.type
_entity_poly.pdbx_seq_one_letter_code
_entity_poly.pdbx_strand_id
1 'polypeptide(L)' 'IKNPMDLFTINLKLKNNQYTSLEEFEKDIRLIFCNCYTYNDDESEVYSSGKALECIFNKKWNE' A
#
# COMPACT_ATOMS: atom_id res chain seq x y z
N ILE A 1 7.84 -2.91 -12.33
CA ILE A 1 6.49 -2.69 -11.75
C ILE A 1 5.54 -2.22 -12.85
N LYS A 2 4.41 -2.91 -13.07
CA LYS A 2 3.46 -2.59 -14.16
C LYS A 2 2.36 -1.61 -13.75
N ASN A 3 1.94 -1.66 -12.49
CA ASN A 3 0.90 -0.80 -11.92
C ASN A 3 1.49 -0.07 -10.71
N PRO A 4 2.13 1.10 -10.89
CA PRO A 4 2.66 1.87 -9.77
C PRO A 4 1.53 2.37 -8.87
N MET A 5 1.81 2.48 -7.57
CA MET A 5 0.90 3.04 -6.56
C MET A 5 1.71 3.62 -5.41
N ASP A 6 1.20 4.66 -4.78
CA ASP A 6 1.83 5.35 -3.65
C ASP A 6 0.75 6.04 -2.78
N LEU A 7 1.12 6.43 -1.55
CA LEU A 7 0.18 7.00 -0.58
C LEU A 7 -0.35 8.37 -1.00
N PHE A 8 0.37 9.16 -1.80
CA PHE A 8 -0.11 10.44 -2.29
C PHE A 8 -1.20 10.22 -3.34
N THR A 9 -1.00 9.28 -4.27
CA THR A 9 -2.01 8.86 -5.24
C THR A 9 -3.28 8.35 -4.53
N ILE A 10 -3.14 7.49 -3.52
CA ILE A 10 -4.28 7.00 -2.73
C ILE A 10 -5.00 8.16 -2.02
N ASN A 11 -4.27 9.11 -1.44
CA ASN A 11 -4.87 10.28 -0.79
C ASN A 11 -5.69 11.13 -1.78
N LEU A 12 -5.18 11.31 -3.01
CA LEU A 12 -5.90 12.02 -4.06
C LEU A 12 -7.17 11.28 -4.50
N LYS A 13 -7.08 9.96 -4.70
CA LYS A 13 -8.24 9.12 -5.03
C LYS A 13 -9.32 9.20 -3.94
N LEU A 14 -8.92 9.16 -2.68
CA LEU A 14 -9.84 9.29 -1.54
C LEU A 14 -10.53 10.66 -1.51
N LYS A 15 -9.76 11.75 -1.63
CA LYS A 15 -10.31 13.12 -1.65
C LYS A 15 -11.26 13.38 -2.81
N ASN A 16 -11.05 12.69 -3.92
CA ASN A 16 -11.86 12.82 -5.13
C ASN A 16 -13.02 11.80 -5.19
N ASN A 17 -13.32 11.10 -4.08
CA ASN A 17 -14.37 10.07 -4.01
C ASN A 17 -14.25 8.98 -5.10
N GLN A 18 -13.02 8.59 -5.44
CA GLN A 18 -12.74 7.60 -6.49
C GLN A 18 -12.71 6.15 -5.99
N TYR A 19 -12.91 5.94 -4.69
CA TYR A 19 -13.13 4.61 -4.12
C TYR A 19 -14.61 4.40 -3.89
N THR A 20 -15.17 3.39 -4.53
CA THR A 20 -16.58 3.02 -4.38
C THR A 20 -16.80 2.07 -3.22
N SER A 21 -15.74 1.45 -2.70
CA SER A 21 -15.76 0.58 -1.54
C SER A 21 -14.46 0.61 -0.74
N LEU A 22 -14.51 0.11 0.49
CA LEU A 22 -13.31 -0.01 1.35
C LEU A 22 -12.31 -1.02 0.77
N GLU A 23 -12.79 -2.05 0.08
CA GLU A 23 -11.96 -3.08 -0.57
C GLU A 23 -11.12 -2.49 -1.70
N GLU A 24 -11.63 -1.52 -2.45
CA GLU A 24 -10.85 -0.83 -3.49
C GLU A 24 -9.72 0.00 -2.90
N PHE A 25 -9.97 0.67 -1.76
CA PHE A 25 -8.94 1.40 -1.02
C PHE A 25 -7.88 0.44 -0.46
N GLU A 26 -8.29 -0.65 0.19
CA GLU A 26 -7.35 -1.65 0.69
C GLU A 26 -6.50 -2.21 -0.44
N LYS A 27 -7.09 -2.54 -1.58
CA LYS A 27 -6.38 -3.10 -2.73
C LYS A 27 -5.24 -2.21 -3.21
N ASP A 28 -5.42 -0.89 -3.23
CA ASP A 28 -4.34 0.03 -3.61
C ASP A 28 -3.24 0.10 -2.54
N ILE A 29 -3.60 0.08 -1.25
CA ILE A 29 -2.62 0.01 -0.16
C ILE A 29 -1.80 -1.29 -0.27
N ARG A 30 -2.46 -2.43 -0.51
CA ARG A 30 -1.79 -3.72 -0.74
C ARG A 30 -0.88 -3.68 -1.96
N LEU A 31 -1.28 -2.98 -3.02
CA LEU A 31 -0.47 -2.82 -4.22
C LEU A 31 0.84 -2.08 -3.94
N ILE A 32 0.87 -1.11 -3.01
CA ILE A 32 2.12 -0.48 -2.56
C ILE A 32 3.07 -1.52 -1.99
N PHE A 33 2.60 -2.38 -1.08
CA PHE A 33 3.41 -3.43 -0.45
C PHE A 33 3.87 -4.48 -1.48
N CYS A 34 2.96 -4.97 -2.33
CA CYS A 34 3.29 -5.91 -3.40
C CYS A 34 4.37 -5.36 -4.34
N ASN A 35 4.24 -4.09 -4.76
CA ASN A 35 5.24 -3.44 -5.60
C ASN A 35 6.58 -3.26 -4.88
N CYS A 36 6.54 -2.88 -3.60
CA CYS A 36 7.73 -2.77 -2.75
C CYS A 36 8.50 -4.09 -2.72
N TYR A 37 7.82 -5.21 -2.41
CA TYR A 37 8.47 -6.52 -2.29
C TYR A 37 8.85 -7.14 -3.63
N THR A 38 8.20 -6.73 -4.73
CA THR A 38 8.56 -7.20 -6.07
C THR A 38 9.79 -6.49 -6.62
N TYR A 39 10.00 -5.22 -6.25
CA TYR A 39 11.09 -4.40 -6.79
C TYR A 39 12.36 -4.45 -5.94
N ASN A 40 12.21 -4.51 -4.62
CA ASN A 40 13.34 -4.42 -3.69
C ASN A 40 13.75 -5.81 -3.19
N ASP A 41 15.06 -5.97 -2.96
CA ASP A 41 15.66 -7.15 -2.33
C ASP A 41 15.16 -7.32 -0.89
N ASP A 42 14.98 -8.56 -0.42
CA ASP A 42 14.42 -8.84 0.90
C ASP A 42 15.35 -8.50 2.07
N GLU A 43 16.66 -8.34 1.81
CA GLU A 43 17.62 -7.82 2.78
C GLU A 43 17.68 -6.28 2.81
N SER A 44 16.97 -5.59 1.91
CA SER A 44 17.01 -4.13 1.83
C SER A 44 16.22 -3.44 2.95
N GLU A 45 16.71 -2.27 3.38
CA GLU A 45 16.01 -1.42 4.36
C GLU A 45 14.60 -1.02 3.89
N VAL A 46 14.42 -0.84 2.58
CA VAL A 46 13.13 -0.48 1.98
C VAL A 46 12.14 -1.64 2.11
N TYR A 47 12.57 -2.88 1.85
CA TYR A 47 11.72 -4.07 2.02
C TYR A 47 11.29 -4.21 3.48
N SER A 48 12.24 -4.10 4.42
CA SER A 48 11.97 -4.15 5.86
C SER A 48 10.99 -3.06 6.32
N SER A 49 11.19 -1.83 5.86
CA SER A 49 10.29 -0.70 6.12
C SER A 49 8.90 -0.95 5.56
N GLY A 50 8.80 -1.51 4.35
CA GLY A 50 7.54 -1.92 3.75
C GLY A 50 6.79 -2.95 4.60
N LYS A 51 7.50 -3.94 5.19
CA LYS A 51 6.90 -4.92 6.10
C LYS A 51 6.42 -4.31 7.41
N ALA A 52 7.20 -3.41 7.99
CA ALA A 52 6.80 -2.69 9.20
C ALA A 52 5.50 -1.87 8.97
N LEU A 53 5.41 -1.18 7.83
CA LEU A 53 4.22 -0.41 7.47
C LEU A 53 3.00 -1.31 7.20
N GLU A 54 3.19 -2.45 6.51
CA GLU A 54 2.13 -3.45 6.30
C GLU A 54 1.57 -3.98 7.63
N CYS A 55 2.43 -4.26 8.61
CA CYS A 55 2.00 -4.67 9.95
C CYS A 55 1.15 -3.60 10.65
N ILE A 56 1.55 -2.32 10.58
CA ILE A 56 0.78 -1.21 11.16
C ILE A 56 -0.58 -1.08 10.46
N PHE A 57 -0.60 -1.15 9.13
CA PHE A 57 -1.84 -1.13 8.36
C PHE A 57 -2.78 -2.27 8.76
N ASN A 58 -2.28 -3.50 8.83
CA ASN A 58 -3.09 -4.67 9.23
C ASN A 58 -3.70 -4.52 10.62
N LYS A 59 -2.94 -3.98 11.58
CA LYS A 59 -3.46 -3.72 12.92
C LYS A 59 -4.60 -2.71 12.87
N LYS A 60 -4.43 -1.62 12.13
CA LYS A 60 -5.41 -0.53 12.02
C LYS A 60 -6.64 -0.89 11.20
N TRP A 61 -6.48 -1.75 10.20
CA TRP A 61 -7.58 -2.16 9.31
C TRP A 61 -8.53 -3.17 9.97
N ASN A 62 -8.03 -3.95 10.93
CA ASN A 62 -8.81 -4.95 11.68
C ASN A 62 -9.31 -4.43 13.04
N GLU A 63 -9.08 -3.15 13.37
CA GLU A 63 -9.68 -2.47 14.53
C GLU A 63 -11.16 -2.14 14.25
#